data_AF-A0A7W0Q5Y7-F1
#
_entry.id   AF-A0A7W0Q5Y7-F1
#
_cell.length_a   1.000
_cell.length_b   1.000
_cell.length_c   1.000
_cell.angle_alpha   90.00
_cell.angle_beta   90.00
_cell.angle_gamma   90.00
#
_symmetry.space_group_name_H-M   'P 1'
#
loop_
_entity.id
_entity.type
_entity.pdbx_description
1 polymer ?
#
loop_
_entity_poly.entity_id
_entity_poly.type
_entity_poly.pdbx_seq_one_letter_code
_entity_poly.pdbx_strand_id
1 'polypeptide(L)'
;MSIAALAIASCGGASRENDGGSDSGGGGGNGVSIGVIHHESQQPVITYPSIVRNNVPFVITVHTYGDSCVSFERDDVALTDSGGQITPYDRRVDQGSCSGSVDLIPHVISAMFRTPGTKIITVNGRRITGSQDQPITATVNVLIQ
;
A
#
# COMPACT_ATOMS: atom_id res chain seq x y z
N MET A 1 31.27 40.14 -22.30
CA MET A 1 32.74 40.13 -22.20
C MET A 1 33.12 40.00 -20.73
N SER A 2 34.12 39.15 -20.41
CA SER A 2 34.64 38.70 -19.08
C SER A 2 33.68 37.81 -18.26
N ILE A 3 33.91 36.50 -18.04
CA ILE A 3 35.01 35.72 -17.38
C ILE A 3 35.09 36.11 -15.88
N ALA A 4 34.96 35.25 -14.86
CA ALA A 4 35.68 33.99 -14.61
C ALA A 4 34.98 33.02 -13.63
N ALA A 5 35.53 31.80 -13.62
CA ALA A 5 35.18 30.58 -12.88
C ALA A 5 35.42 30.60 -11.36
N LEU A 6 34.80 29.63 -10.65
CA LEU A 6 35.54 28.83 -9.66
C LEU A 6 34.89 27.44 -9.48
N ALA A 7 35.74 26.41 -9.57
CA ALA A 7 35.42 25.01 -9.30
C ALA A 7 35.65 24.69 -7.82
N ILE A 8 34.84 23.80 -7.25
CA ILE A 8 35.17 23.09 -6.00
C ILE A 8 35.07 21.59 -6.30
N ALA A 9 36.21 20.93 -6.10
CA ALA A 9 36.35 19.48 -6.11
C ALA A 9 35.66 18.86 -4.89
N SER A 10 34.96 17.75 -5.09
CA SER A 10 34.58 16.83 -4.01
C SER A 10 35.18 15.47 -4.33
N CYS A 11 36.13 15.08 -3.49
CA CYS A 11 36.73 13.74 -3.46
C CYS A 11 35.97 12.88 -2.44
N GLY A 12 35.81 11.60 -2.78
CA GLY A 12 35.96 10.50 -1.83
C GLY A 12 34.70 10.07 -1.08
N GLY A 13 34.25 8.85 -1.36
CA GLY A 13 33.25 8.16 -0.54
C GLY A 13 32.66 6.92 -1.21
N ALA A 14 33.50 6.03 -1.72
CA ALA A 14 33.06 4.69 -2.10
C ALA A 14 33.06 3.80 -0.85
N SER A 15 31.92 3.74 -0.16
CA SER A 15 31.62 2.66 0.78
C SER A 15 30.58 1.76 0.11
N ARG A 16 31.07 0.74 -0.59
CA ARG A 16 30.26 -0.40 -1.05
C ARG A 16 30.53 -1.55 -0.09
N GLU A 17 29.85 -1.53 1.03
CA GLU A 17 29.55 -2.71 1.82
C GLU A 17 28.04 -2.71 1.97
N ASN A 18 27.35 -3.60 1.26
CA ASN A 18 26.22 -4.25 1.88
C ASN A 18 25.98 -5.60 1.21
N ASP A 19 26.12 -6.60 2.05
CA ASP A 19 26.04 -8.01 1.78
C ASP A 19 24.69 -8.36 1.15
N GLY A 20 24.76 -9.12 0.06
CA GLY A 20 23.61 -9.77 -0.54
C GLY A 20 23.07 -10.86 0.38
N GLY A 21 22.31 -10.46 1.40
CA GLY A 21 21.41 -11.32 2.13
C GLY A 21 20.26 -11.71 1.21
N SER A 22 20.39 -12.87 0.56
CA SER A 22 19.28 -13.52 -0.14
C SER A 22 18.33 -14.09 0.91
N ASP A 23 17.45 -13.24 1.47
CA ASP A 23 16.31 -13.68 2.27
C ASP A 23 15.29 -14.34 1.35
N SER A 24 15.54 -15.62 1.04
CA SER A 24 14.51 -16.54 0.59
C SER A 24 13.65 -16.94 1.80
N GLY A 25 12.95 -15.96 2.36
CA GLY A 25 12.10 -16.10 3.53
C GLY A 25 10.79 -16.80 3.20
N GLY A 26 10.84 -18.12 3.05
CA GLY A 26 9.67 -18.98 3.26
C GLY A 26 9.31 -19.00 4.75
N GLY A 27 8.82 -17.88 5.27
CA GLY A 27 8.54 -17.66 6.69
C GLY A 27 7.08 -17.89 7.03
N GLY A 28 6.73 -19.12 7.41
CA GLY A 28 5.50 -19.40 8.17
C GLY A 28 5.67 -18.91 9.61
N GLY A 29 5.63 -17.60 9.81
CA GLY A 29 5.76 -16.97 11.12
C GLY A 29 4.74 -15.87 11.33
N ASN A 30 4.31 -15.73 12.58
CA ASN A 30 3.57 -14.57 13.08
C ASN A 30 4.22 -13.29 12.58
N GLY A 31 3.52 -12.54 11.72
CA GLY A 31 4.14 -11.44 10.99
C GLY A 31 3.10 -10.46 10.49
N VAL A 32 3.48 -9.19 10.49
CA VAL A 32 2.73 -8.13 9.81
C VAL A 32 3.28 -8.00 8.40
N SER A 33 2.41 -8.05 7.42
CA SER A 33 2.76 -7.97 6.00
C SER A 33 1.78 -7.05 5.28
N ILE A 34 2.17 -6.55 4.10
CA ILE A 34 1.25 -5.78 3.24
C ILE A 34 0.04 -6.67 2.92
N GLY A 35 -1.17 -6.12 2.92
CA GLY A 35 -2.38 -6.89 2.64
C GLY A 35 -2.47 -7.37 1.19
N VAL A 36 -3.11 -8.52 0.98
CA VAL A 36 -3.36 -9.06 -0.37
C VAL A 36 -4.58 -8.38 -0.94
N ILE A 37 -4.45 -7.52 -1.94
CA ILE A 37 -5.59 -6.81 -2.54
C ILE A 37 -6.07 -7.46 -3.84
N HIS A 38 -5.42 -8.53 -4.31
CA HIS A 38 -5.82 -9.28 -5.49
C HIS A 38 -5.51 -10.76 -5.26
N HIS A 39 -6.53 -11.61 -5.27
CA HIS A 39 -6.40 -13.05 -5.07
C HIS A 39 -6.92 -13.82 -6.28
N GLU A 40 -6.05 -14.61 -6.90
CA GLU A 40 -6.33 -15.39 -8.12
C GLU A 40 -6.88 -14.51 -9.27
N SER A 41 -8.13 -14.71 -9.66
CA SER A 41 -8.83 -13.94 -10.70
C SER A 41 -9.72 -12.83 -10.13
N GLN A 42 -9.72 -12.63 -8.81
CA GLN A 42 -10.58 -11.65 -8.14
C GLN A 42 -9.93 -10.27 -8.12
N GLN A 43 -10.61 -9.30 -8.71
CA GLN A 43 -10.15 -7.91 -8.74
C GLN A 43 -10.08 -7.30 -7.33
N PRO A 44 -9.27 -6.24 -7.14
CA PRO A 44 -9.27 -5.48 -5.90
C PRO A 44 -10.65 -4.93 -5.54
N VAL A 45 -11.05 -5.15 -4.28
CA VAL A 45 -12.34 -4.69 -3.76
C VAL A 45 -12.12 -3.41 -2.97
N ILE A 46 -12.19 -2.28 -3.66
CA ILE A 46 -12.05 -0.94 -3.08
C ILE A 46 -13.36 -0.17 -3.26
N THR A 47 -14.00 0.19 -2.14
CA THR A 47 -15.27 0.91 -2.13
C THR A 47 -15.06 2.35 -1.68
N TYR A 48 -15.58 3.31 -2.44
CA TYR A 48 -15.47 4.74 -2.16
C TYR A 48 -16.54 5.53 -2.91
N PRO A 49 -16.94 6.72 -2.43
CA PRO A 49 -17.78 7.63 -3.20
C PRO A 49 -17.01 8.21 -4.38
N SER A 50 -17.59 8.18 -5.57
CA SER A 50 -16.97 8.75 -6.78
C SER A 50 -16.93 10.28 -6.80
N ILE A 51 -17.84 10.93 -6.08
CA ILE A 51 -17.96 12.38 -5.96
C ILE A 51 -18.12 12.75 -4.49
N VAL A 52 -17.32 13.71 -4.01
CA VAL A 52 -17.33 14.20 -2.63
C VAL A 52 -17.22 15.72 -2.62
N ARG A 53 -17.85 16.38 -1.65
CA ARG A 53 -17.69 17.82 -1.45
C ARG A 53 -16.32 18.15 -0.83
N ASN A 54 -15.71 19.24 -1.26
CA ASN A 54 -14.46 19.71 -0.67
C ASN A 54 -14.64 20.00 0.84
N ASN A 55 -13.59 19.75 1.62
CA ASN A 55 -13.60 19.86 3.09
C ASN A 55 -14.65 18.98 3.81
N VAL A 56 -15.21 17.96 3.15
CA VAL A 56 -16.08 16.95 3.78
C VAL A 56 -15.33 15.63 3.91
N PRO A 57 -15.22 15.06 5.12
CA PRO A 57 -14.61 13.74 5.29
C PRO A 57 -15.47 12.67 4.64
N PHE A 58 -14.82 11.67 4.04
CA PHE A 58 -15.45 10.51 3.44
C PHE A 58 -14.64 9.25 3.72
N VAL A 59 -15.25 8.08 3.50
CA VAL A 59 -14.64 6.79 3.79
C VAL A 59 -14.22 6.10 2.50
N ILE A 60 -13.01 5.54 2.53
CA ILE A 60 -12.51 4.58 1.55
C ILE A 60 -12.36 3.26 2.29
N THR A 61 -12.93 2.19 1.76
CA THR A 61 -12.76 0.83 2.28
C THR A 61 -11.96 0.01 1.30
N VAL A 62 -10.79 -0.45 1.71
CA VAL A 62 -9.97 -1.43 0.97
C VAL A 62 -10.20 -2.78 1.62
N HIS A 63 -10.59 -3.80 0.85
CA HIS A 63 -10.61 -5.16 1.38
C HIS A 63 -9.36 -5.90 0.95
N THR A 64 -8.71 -6.54 1.92
CA THR A 64 -7.64 -7.51 1.68
C THR A 64 -8.20 -8.93 1.78
N TYR A 65 -7.52 -9.86 1.13
CA TYR A 65 -7.84 -11.28 1.15
C TYR A 65 -6.95 -11.97 2.20
N GLY A 66 -7.58 -12.73 3.08
CA GLY A 66 -6.92 -13.51 4.11
C GLY A 66 -7.60 -14.85 4.34
N ASP A 67 -7.17 -15.54 5.38
CA ASP A 67 -7.83 -16.71 5.93
C ASP A 67 -8.19 -16.45 7.41
N SER A 68 -8.73 -17.43 8.11
CA SER A 68 -9.12 -17.27 9.53
C SER A 68 -7.96 -16.99 10.50
N CYS A 69 -6.71 -17.04 10.03
CA CYS A 69 -5.51 -16.67 10.80
C CYS A 69 -4.94 -15.32 10.39
N VAL A 70 -5.57 -14.62 9.44
CA VAL A 70 -5.19 -13.29 9.01
C VAL A 70 -6.19 -12.28 9.57
N SER A 71 -5.69 -11.20 10.14
CA SER A 71 -6.51 -10.10 10.65
C SER A 71 -5.92 -8.75 10.29
N PHE A 72 -6.78 -7.73 10.29
CA PHE A 72 -6.35 -6.34 10.22
C PHE A 72 -5.26 -6.06 11.27
N GLU A 73 -4.23 -5.32 10.89
CA GLU A 73 -3.24 -4.78 11.81
C GLU A 73 -3.22 -3.25 11.81
N ARG A 74 -2.93 -2.64 10.65
CA ARG A 74 -2.81 -1.18 10.50
C ARG A 74 -2.91 -0.75 9.04
N ASP A 75 -2.99 0.56 8.84
CA ASP A 75 -2.86 1.20 7.53
C ASP A 75 -1.76 2.25 7.56
N ASP A 76 -0.88 2.22 6.56
CA ASP A 76 -0.01 3.36 6.29
C ASP A 76 -0.68 4.26 5.26
N VAL A 77 -1.03 5.48 5.67
CA VAL A 77 -1.83 6.42 4.87
C VAL A 77 -1.04 7.72 4.68
N ALA A 78 -0.73 8.04 3.43
CA ALA A 78 -0.03 9.27 3.04
C ALA A 78 -0.90 10.05 2.05
N LEU A 79 -1.89 10.79 2.55
CA LEU A 79 -2.78 11.63 1.76
C LEU A 79 -2.37 13.11 1.84
N THR A 80 -2.44 13.80 0.71
CA THR A 80 -2.19 15.23 0.53
C THR A 80 -3.32 15.85 -0.27
N ASP A 81 -3.40 17.17 -0.41
CA ASP A 81 -4.46 17.80 -1.19
C ASP A 81 -4.46 17.44 -2.70
N SER A 82 -3.39 16.83 -3.23
CA SER A 82 -3.33 16.36 -4.63
C SER A 82 -3.70 14.88 -4.82
N GLY A 83 -3.94 14.14 -3.74
CA GLY A 83 -4.11 12.68 -3.77
C GLY A 83 -3.17 12.00 -2.77
N GLY A 84 -2.86 10.73 -2.97
CA GLY A 84 -1.90 10.05 -2.10
C GLY A 84 -1.89 8.54 -2.19
N GLN A 85 -1.38 7.90 -1.14
CA GLN A 85 -1.16 6.47 -1.10
C GLN A 85 -1.76 5.84 0.16
N ILE A 86 -2.24 4.61 0.01
CA ILE A 86 -2.72 3.75 1.10
C ILE A 86 -2.02 2.40 0.97
N THR A 87 -1.44 1.92 2.06
CA THR A 87 -0.87 0.58 2.14
C THR A 87 -1.51 -0.16 3.32
N PRO A 88 -2.46 -1.09 3.09
CA PRO A 88 -3.03 -1.91 4.15
C PRO A 88 -1.99 -2.92 4.64
N TYR A 89 -1.98 -3.18 5.94
CA TYR A 89 -1.17 -4.21 6.57
C TYR A 89 -2.03 -5.19 7.38
N ASP A 90 -1.80 -6.47 7.13
CA ASP A 90 -2.45 -7.57 7.80
C ASP A 90 -1.45 -8.33 8.67
N ARG A 91 -1.93 -8.85 9.80
CA ARG A 91 -1.18 -9.75 10.67
C ARG A 91 -1.64 -11.18 10.45
N ARG A 92 -0.69 -12.09 10.24
CA ARG A 92 -0.93 -13.53 10.38
C ARG A 92 -0.61 -13.98 11.80
N VAL A 93 -1.48 -14.80 12.38
CA VAL A 93 -1.28 -15.44 13.68
C VAL A 93 -1.36 -16.96 13.53
N ASP A 94 -0.26 -17.65 13.77
CA ASP A 94 -0.14 -19.12 13.63
C ASP A 94 -0.60 -19.84 14.91
N GLN A 95 -1.76 -19.45 15.47
CA GLN A 95 -2.34 -20.12 16.63
C GLN A 95 -3.54 -20.97 16.23
N GLY A 96 -3.27 -22.24 15.93
CA GLY A 96 -4.29 -23.26 15.65
C GLY A 96 -4.42 -23.63 14.17
N SER A 97 -5.51 -24.34 13.85
CA SER A 97 -5.84 -24.69 12.47
C SER A 97 -6.47 -23.48 11.77
N CYS A 98 -5.74 -22.86 10.85
CA CYS A 98 -6.33 -21.90 9.92
C CYS A 98 -7.32 -22.63 9.01
N SER A 99 -8.54 -22.12 8.87
CA SER A 99 -9.44 -22.60 7.84
C SER A 99 -8.88 -22.17 6.48
N GLY A 100 -8.96 -23.03 5.45
CA GLY A 100 -8.58 -22.66 4.09
C GLY A 100 -9.59 -21.76 3.37
N SER A 101 -10.56 -21.20 4.11
CA SER A 101 -11.57 -20.29 3.56
C SER A 101 -10.95 -18.93 3.30
N VAL A 102 -11.26 -18.33 2.16
CA VAL A 102 -10.84 -16.97 1.82
C VAL A 102 -11.82 -15.99 2.43
N ASP A 103 -11.32 -15.13 3.32
CA ASP A 103 -12.07 -14.07 3.98
C ASP A 103 -11.65 -12.69 3.45
N LEU A 104 -12.60 -11.74 3.48
CA LEU A 104 -12.32 -10.33 3.21
C LEU A 104 -12.11 -9.58 4.51
N ILE A 105 -10.99 -8.90 4.63
CA ILE A 105 -10.61 -8.11 5.80
C ILE A 105 -10.72 -6.63 5.44
N PRO A 106 -11.62 -5.87 6.09
CA PRO A 106 -11.85 -4.47 5.74
C PRO A 106 -10.84 -3.53 6.40
N HIS A 107 -10.20 -2.70 5.59
CA HIS A 107 -9.43 -1.53 6.02
C HIS A 107 -10.26 -0.27 5.75
N VAL A 108 -10.56 0.49 6.80
CA VAL A 108 -11.48 1.63 6.76
C VAL A 108 -10.73 2.93 6.98
N ILE A 109 -10.53 3.70 5.91
CA ILE A 109 -9.72 4.91 5.90
C ILE A 109 -10.62 6.13 5.75
N SER A 110 -10.47 7.11 6.65
CA SER A 110 -11.11 8.42 6.53
C SER A 110 -10.22 9.37 5.74
N ALA A 111 -10.74 9.92 4.63
CA ALA A 111 -10.04 10.86 3.77
C ALA A 111 -10.79 12.20 3.71
N MET A 112 -10.05 13.28 3.47
CA MET A 112 -10.60 14.61 3.24
C MET A 112 -9.65 15.39 2.34
N PHE A 113 -10.19 16.04 1.31
CA PHE A 113 -9.43 16.91 0.41
C PHE A 113 -10.02 18.31 0.42
N ARG A 114 -9.15 19.31 0.46
CA ARG A 114 -9.57 20.72 0.57
C ARG A 114 -9.73 21.39 -0.79
N THR A 115 -8.95 20.95 -1.77
CA THR A 115 -8.96 21.53 -3.11
C THR A 115 -9.87 20.73 -4.04
N PRO A 116 -10.74 21.39 -4.82
CA PRO A 116 -11.54 20.71 -5.85
C PRO A 116 -10.68 20.02 -6.93
N GLY A 117 -11.32 19.16 -7.72
CA GLY A 117 -10.72 18.40 -8.81
C GLY A 117 -10.56 16.91 -8.51
N THR A 118 -10.08 16.16 -9.51
CA THR A 118 -9.86 14.72 -9.39
C THR A 118 -8.64 14.44 -8.53
N LYS A 119 -8.82 13.62 -7.49
CA LYS A 119 -7.75 13.10 -6.63
C LYS A 119 -7.47 11.66 -7.01
N ILE A 120 -6.20 11.38 -7.24
CA ILE A 120 -5.72 10.04 -7.55
C ILE A 120 -5.17 9.46 -6.26
N ILE A 121 -5.72 8.34 -5.83
CA ILE A 121 -5.25 7.61 -4.67
C ILE A 121 -4.79 6.24 -5.14
N THR A 122 -3.56 5.87 -4.78
CA THR A 122 -3.00 4.56 -5.11
C THR A 122 -3.03 3.66 -3.88
N VAL A 123 -3.55 2.46 -4.04
CA VAL A 123 -3.56 1.42 -3.02
C VAL A 123 -2.46 0.42 -3.35
N ASN A 124 -1.43 0.37 -2.51
CA ASN A 124 -0.30 -0.55 -2.67
C ASN A 124 -0.60 -1.82 -1.87
N GLY A 125 -0.63 -2.96 -2.54
CA GLY A 125 -0.92 -4.24 -1.91
C GLY A 125 -0.08 -5.36 -2.51
N ARG A 126 -0.47 -6.58 -2.19
CA ARG A 126 0.06 -7.80 -2.83
C ARG A 126 -0.99 -8.44 -3.72
N ARG A 127 -0.51 -9.14 -4.74
CA ARG A 127 -1.27 -10.04 -5.60
C ARG A 127 -0.75 -11.46 -5.38
N ILE A 128 -1.67 -12.36 -5.05
CA ILE A 128 -1.40 -13.79 -5.00
C ILE A 128 -2.09 -14.47 -6.19
N THR A 129 -1.32 -15.27 -6.95
CA THR A 129 -1.86 -16.10 -8.05
C THR A 129 -1.09 -17.41 -8.09
N GLY A 130 -1.75 -18.51 -7.70
CA GLY A 130 -1.07 -19.78 -7.43
C GLY A 130 0.00 -19.63 -6.36
N SER A 131 1.26 -19.93 -6.71
CA SER A 131 2.42 -19.79 -5.81
C SER A 131 3.15 -18.45 -5.92
N GLN A 132 2.67 -17.54 -6.77
CA GLN A 132 3.29 -16.23 -6.97
C GLN A 132 2.71 -15.22 -5.99
N ASP A 133 3.59 -14.56 -5.22
CA ASP A 133 3.28 -13.38 -4.41
C ASP A 133 4.07 -12.19 -4.95
N GLN A 134 3.36 -11.17 -5.42
CA GLN A 134 3.95 -10.01 -6.11
C GLN A 134 3.32 -8.69 -5.63
N PRO A 135 4.08 -7.59 -5.55
CA PRO A 135 3.50 -6.28 -5.29
C PRO A 135 2.57 -5.86 -6.43
N ILE A 136 1.47 -5.18 -6.09
CA ILE A 136 0.52 -4.61 -7.04
C ILE A 136 0.04 -3.25 -6.55
N THR A 137 -0.25 -2.34 -7.48
CA THR A 137 -0.87 -1.05 -7.18
C THR A 137 -2.22 -0.97 -7.88
N ALA A 138 -3.27 -0.63 -7.13
CA ALA A 138 -4.58 -0.27 -7.66
C ALA A 138 -4.78 1.25 -7.56
N THR A 139 -5.56 1.83 -8.47
CA THR A 139 -5.80 3.28 -8.50
C THR A 139 -7.28 3.56 -8.35
N VAL A 140 -7.61 4.52 -7.48
CA VAL A 140 -8.96 5.07 -7.34
C VAL A 140 -8.95 6.57 -7.64
N ASN A 141 -10.01 7.02 -8.32
CA ASN A 141 -10.16 8.41 -8.73
C ASN A 141 -11.39 9.00 -8.05
N VAL A 142 -11.20 10.01 -7.22
CA VAL A 142 -12.29 10.68 -6.50
C VAL A 142 -12.45 12.09 -7.03
N LEU A 143 -13.65 12.47 -7.47
CA LEU A 143 -13.93 13.85 -7.88
C LEU A 143 -14.32 14.69 -6.67
N ILE A 144 -13.54 15.73 -6.39
CA ILE A 144 -13.83 16.69 -5.32
C ILE A 144 -14.47 17.95 -5.91
N GLN A 145 -15.62 18.35 -5.36
CA GLN A 145 -16.41 19.52 -5.81
C GLN A 145 -16.49 20.58 -4.73
#